data_AF-A0A6A0AHQ7-F1
#
_entry.id   AF-A0A6A0AHQ7-F1
#
_cell.length_a   1.000
_cell.length_b   1.000
_cell.length_c   1.000
_cell.angle_alpha   90.00
_cell.angle_beta   90.00
_cell.angle_gamma   90.00
#
_symmetry.space_group_name_H-M   'P 1'
#
loop_
_entity.id
_entity.type
_entity.pdbx_description
1 polymer ?
#
loop_
_entity_poly.entity_id
_entity_poly.type
_entity_poly.pdbx_seq_one_letter_code
_entity_poly.pdbx_strand_id
1 'polypeptide(L)' 'MTGPVADVNLMGYANILQTARGLQMRLYARAFIFANPDTPMQRVVFVNMDAAMASQLVTQHVVQ' A
#
# COMPACT_ATOMS: atom_id res chain seq x y z
N MET A 1 0.87 4.51 5.01
CA MET A 1 1.26 4.90 3.63
C MET A 1 0.32 5.95 3.04
N THR A 2 -0.05 6.99 3.79
CA THR A 2 -0.91 8.06 3.26
C THR A 2 -0.11 8.92 2.29
N GLY A 3 -0.64 9.15 1.08
CA GLY A 3 -0.05 10.04 0.08
C GLY A 3 -0.49 11.50 0.24
N PRO A 4 -0.35 12.32 -0.83
CA PRO A 4 -0.88 13.68 -0.85
C PRO A 4 -2.39 13.73 -0.58
N VAL A 5 -2.82 14.72 0.20
CA VAL A 5 -4.22 14.88 0.64
C VAL A 5 -4.94 16.05 -0.01
N ALA A 6 -4.27 16.79 -0.89
CA ALA A 6 -4.80 17.90 -1.64
C ALA A 6 -4.29 17.85 -3.10
N ASP A 7 -5.10 18.33 -4.03
CA ASP A 7 -4.72 18.61 -5.43
C ASP A 7 -4.18 17.41 -6.23
N VAL A 8 -4.51 16.19 -5.81
CA VAL A 8 -4.19 14.95 -6.53
C VAL A 8 -5.46 14.14 -6.77
N ASN A 9 -5.57 13.52 -7.94
CA ASN A 9 -6.69 12.64 -8.27
C ASN A 9 -6.74 11.40 -7.35
N LEU A 10 -7.94 11.05 -6.92
CA LEU A 10 -8.16 9.80 -6.18
C LEU A 10 -8.17 8.62 -7.13
N MET A 11 -7.49 7.53 -6.76
CA MET A 11 -7.46 6.30 -7.55
C MET A 11 -8.72 5.46 -7.33
N GLY A 12 -9.37 5.02 -8.42
CA GLY A 12 -10.49 4.08 -8.38
C GLY A 12 -11.60 4.37 -9.38
N TYR A 13 -12.24 5.54 -9.28
CA TYR A 13 -13.47 5.83 -10.06
C TYR A 13 -13.24 6.37 -11.47
N ALA A 14 -11.99 6.54 -11.90
CA ALA A 14 -11.65 7.13 -13.20
C ALA A 14 -12.32 8.50 -13.48
N ASN A 15 -12.66 9.24 -12.43
CA ASN A 15 -13.27 10.57 -12.53
C ASN A 15 -12.21 11.66 -12.36
N ILE A 16 -11.94 12.40 -13.43
CA ILE A 16 -10.94 13.48 -13.45
C ILE A 16 -11.25 14.63 -12.48
N LEU A 17 -12.53 14.83 -12.13
CA LEU A 17 -12.96 15.88 -11.20
C LEU A 17 -12.82 15.43 -9.73
N GLN A 18 -12.56 14.14 -9.47
CA GLN A 18 -12.40 13.62 -8.12
C GLN A 18 -10.96 13.81 -7.63
N THR A 19 -10.75 14.92 -6.93
CA THR A 19 -9.47 15.33 -6.33
C THR A 19 -9.53 15.27 -4.81
N ALA A 20 -8.40 14.94 -4.18
CA ALA A 20 -8.27 14.96 -2.73
C ALA A 20 -8.42 16.41 -2.19
N ARG A 21 -9.16 16.58 -1.09
CA ARG A 21 -9.43 17.89 -0.45
C ARG A 21 -9.34 17.85 1.08
N GLY A 22 -8.53 16.93 1.59
CA GLY A 22 -8.39 16.68 3.02
C GLY A 22 -8.31 15.19 3.33
N LEU A 23 -8.39 14.87 4.62
CA LEU A 23 -8.19 13.51 5.12
C LEU A 23 -9.26 13.17 6.17
N GLN A 24 -10.03 12.12 5.89
CA GLN A 24 -10.95 11.54 6.86
C GLN A 24 -10.22 10.54 7.78
N MET A 25 -9.44 9.63 7.21
CA MET A 25 -8.61 8.65 7.92
C MET A 25 -7.30 8.42 7.17
N ARG A 26 -6.26 7.97 7.88
CA ARG A 26 -4.99 7.59 7.26
C ARG A 26 -5.07 6.21 6.62
N LEU A 27 -4.27 6.02 5.56
CA LEU A 27 -4.06 4.74 4.89
C LEU A 27 -2.83 4.03 5.49
N TYR A 28 -2.94 2.74 5.78
CA TYR A 28 -1.88 1.93 6.42
C TYR A 28 -1.45 0.73 5.57
N ALA A 29 -0.19 0.32 5.75
CA ALA A 29 0.28 -1.01 5.36
C ALA A 29 0.39 -1.84 6.64
N ARG A 30 -0.19 -3.03 6.62
CA ARG A 30 -0.17 -3.98 7.73
C ARG A 30 0.61 -5.21 7.28
N ALA A 31 1.79 -5.42 7.88
CA ALA A 31 2.68 -6.52 7.55
C ALA A 31 2.53 -7.66 8.56
N PHE A 32 2.44 -8.88 8.05
CA PHE A 32 2.36 -10.12 8.80
C PHE A 32 3.54 -10.98 8.38
N ILE A 33 4.42 -11.28 9.35
CA ILE A 33 5.66 -12.03 9.11
C ILE A 33 5.49 -13.42 9.68
N PHE A 34 5.73 -14.42 8.83
CA PHE A 34 5.72 -15.83 9.20
C PHE A 34 7.15 -16.36 9.06
N ALA A 35 7.68 -16.93 10.14
CA ALA A 35 9.04 -17.46 10.19
C ALA A 35 9.06 -18.80 10.93
N ASN A 36 9.89 -19.72 10.47
CA ASN A 36 10.16 -20.97 11.17
C ASN A 36 11.37 -20.78 12.10
N PRO A 37 11.24 -20.99 13.44
CA PRO A 37 12.38 -20.85 14.36
C PRO A 37 13.50 -21.86 14.08
N ASP A 38 13.16 -23.06 13.58
CA ASP A 38 14.13 -24.13 13.30
C ASP A 38 14.81 -23.95 11.93
N THR A 39 14.17 -23.18 11.03
CA THR A 39 14.69 -22.91 9.68
C THR A 39 14.68 -21.39 9.41
N PRO A 40 15.69 -20.62 9.90
CA PRO A 40 15.68 -19.15 9.85
C PRO A 40 15.59 -18.52 8.46
N MET A 41 15.94 -19.27 7.41
CA MET A 41 15.83 -18.84 6.01
C MET A 41 14.39 -18.95 5.47
N GLN A 42 13.53 -19.77 6.08
CA GLN A 42 12.14 -19.95 5.66
C GLN A 42 11.28 -18.86 6.29
N ARG A 43 11.15 -17.74 5.57
CA ARG A 43 10.37 -16.58 5.98
C ARG A 43 9.46 -16.13 4.85
N VAL A 44 8.23 -15.76 5.19
CA VAL A 44 7.25 -15.20 4.27
C VAL A 44 6.68 -13.94 4.91
N VAL A 45 6.52 -12.89 4.10
CA VAL A 45 5.87 -11.65 4.53
C VAL A 45 4.64 -11.42 3.67
N PHE A 46 3.49 -11.26 4.32
CA PHE A 46 2.25 -10.80 3.69
C PHE A 46 1.98 -9.37 4.11
N VAL A 47 1.73 -8.48 3.15
CA VAL A 47 1.42 -7.07 3.43
C VAL A 47 0.05 -6.74 2.86
N ASN A 48 -0.90 -6.40 3.74
CA ASN A 48 -2.19 -5.83 3.34
C ASN A 48 -2.08 -4.30 3.37
N MET A 49 -2.42 -3.64 2.26
CA MET A 49 -2.31 -2.19 2.11
C MET A 49 -3.66 -1.55 1.84
N ASP A 50 -3.91 -0.43 2.54
CA ASP A 50 -5.07 0.42 2.30
C ASP A 50 -4.82 1.24 1.01
N ALA A 51 -5.01 0.60 -0.14
CA ALA A 51 -4.90 1.20 -1.46
C ALA A 51 -5.85 0.47 -2.45
N ALA A 52 -6.15 1.11 -3.58
CA ALA A 52 -7.03 0.49 -4.58
C ALA A 52 -6.41 -0.77 -5.22
N MET A 53 -5.08 -0.78 -5.40
CA MET A 53 -4.33 -1.88 -6.01
C MET A 53 -2.85 -1.78 -5.65
N ALA A 54 -2.13 -2.91 -5.71
CA ALA A 54 -0.68 -2.94 -5.70
C ALA A 54 -0.16 -2.84 -7.15
N SER A 55 0.50 -1.74 -7.49
CA SER A 55 1.09 -1.58 -8.81
C SER A 55 2.40 -2.37 -8.93
N GLN A 56 2.71 -2.84 -10.14
CA GLN A 56 3.97 -3.55 -10.40
C GLN A 56 5.20 -2.71 -10.04
N LEU A 57 5.14 -1.39 -10.28
CA LEU A 57 6.22 -0.45 -9.95
C LEU A 57 6.51 -0.45 -8.44
N VAL A 58 5.46 -0.38 -7.61
CA VAL A 58 5.63 -0.44 -6.15
C VAL A 58 6.20 -1.79 -5.72
N THR A 59 5.71 -2.89 -6.30
CA THR A 59 6.23 -4.23 -6.01
C THR A 59 7.73 -4.33 -6.33
N GLN A 60 8.15 -3.86 -7.50
CA GLN A 60 9.56 -3.89 -7.90
C GLN A 60 10.42 -3.05 -6.95
N HIS A 61 10.02 -1.82 -6.64
CA HIS A 61 10.79 -0.95 -5.73
C HIS A 61 10.88 -1.42 -4.28
N VAL A 62 9.95 -2.25 -3.82
CA VAL A 62 9.95 -2.76 -2.44
C VAL A 62 10.66 -4.10 -2.32
N VAL A 63 10.60 -4.93 -3.37
CA VAL A 63 11.18 -6.28 -3.37
C VAL A 63 12.63 -6.30 -3.87
N GLN A 64 13.01 -5.37 -4.76
CA GLN A 64 14.36 -5.24 -5.30
C GLN A 64 15.20 -4.28 -4.45
#